data_AF-A0A6J6J9Z0-F1
#
_entry.id   AF-A0A6J6J9Z0-F1
#
_cell.length_a   1.000
_cell.length_b   1.000
_cell.length_c   1.000
_cell.angle_alpha   90.00
_cell.angle_beta   90.00
_cell.angle_gamma   90.00
#
_symmetry.space_group_name_H-M   'P 1'
#
loop_
_entity.id
_entity.type
_entity.pdbx_description
1 polymer ?
#
loop_
_entity_poly.entity_id
_entity_poly.type
_entity_poly.pdbx_seq_one_letter_code
_entity_poly.pdbx_strand_id
1 'polypeptide(L)' 'MYGMKRTTVYFPEEMKARLEAEAAKRGVSEAELIREAVDKEIRRSRSFAGIVTGDTGGVTSENLHEHMEGFGEM' A
#
# COMPACT_ATOMS: atom_id res chain seq x y z
N MET A 1 -19.20 10.13 -10.39
CA MET A 1 -18.17 10.87 -11.14
C MET A 1 -17.08 11.27 -10.15
N TYR A 2 -15.97 10.54 -10.08
CA TYR A 2 -14.90 10.89 -9.14
C TYR A 2 -13.93 11.85 -9.85
N GLY A 3 -14.05 13.14 -9.54
CA GLY A 3 -13.09 14.17 -9.95
C GLY A 3 -11.92 14.28 -8.98
N MET A 4 -10.88 15.04 -9.35
CA MET A 4 -9.77 15.35 -8.44
C MET A 4 -10.25 16.23 -7.28
N LYS A 5 -9.87 15.87 -6.05
CA LYS A 5 -10.10 16.68 -4.84
C LYS A 5 -8.84 17.46 -4.49
N ARG A 6 -8.97 18.77 -4.28
CA ARG A 6 -7.86 19.60 -3.78
C ARG A 6 -7.54 19.20 -2.35
N THR A 7 -6.29 18.82 -2.11
CA THR A 7 -5.75 18.46 -0.79
C THR A 7 -4.52 19.31 -0.53
N THR A 8 -4.47 19.95 0.64
CA THR A 8 -3.29 20.70 1.09
C THR A 8 -2.50 19.82 2.05
N VAL A 9 -1.21 19.62 1.79
CA VAL A 9 -0.29 18.88 2.65
C VAL A 9 0.95 19.74 2.90
N TYR A 10 1.55 19.61 4.08
CA TYR A 10 2.78 20.30 4.43
C TYR A 10 3.97 19.40 4.14
N PHE A 11 4.98 19.94 3.48
CA PHE A 11 6.25 19.28 3.21
C PHE A 11 7.39 20.08 3.87
N PRO A 12 8.43 19.40 4.38
CA PRO A 12 9.69 20.05 4.71
C PRO A 12 10.27 20.76 3.49
N GLU A 13 10.94 21.90 3.68
CA GLU A 13 11.50 22.69 2.56
C GLU A 13 12.48 21.87 1.70
N GLU A 14 13.33 21.06 2.33
CA GLU A 14 14.24 20.15 1.64
C GLU A 14 13.52 19.12 0.76
N MET A 15 12.31 18.71 1.15
CA MET A 15 11.52 17.73 0.41
C MET A 15 10.86 18.41 -0.78
N LYS A 16 10.38 19.64 -0.60
CA LYS A 16 9.84 20.47 -1.68
C LYS A 16 10.89 20.74 -2.76
N ALA A 17 12.13 21.10 -2.37
CA ALA A 17 13.22 21.32 -3.32
C ALA A 17 13.56 20.05 -4.12
N ARG A 18 13.61 18.89 -3.46
CA ARG A 18 13.82 17.60 -4.13
C ARG A 18 12.69 17.24 -5.09
N LEU A 19 11.45 17.52 -4.69
CA LEU A 19 10.27 17.27 -5.51
C LEU A 19 10.28 18.11 -6.79
N GLU A 20 10.62 19.39 -6.69
CA GLU A 20 10.71 20.30 -7.83
C GLU A 20 11.80 19.86 -8.82
N ALA A 21 12.98 19.53 -8.30
CA ALA A 21 14.10 19.04 -9.12
C ALA A 21 13.74 17.75 -9.88
N GLU A 22 13.08 16.81 -9.21
CA GLU A 22 12.67 15.54 -9.82
C GLU A 22 11.53 15.72 -10.83
N ALA A 23 10.56 16.60 -10.53
CA ALA A 23 9.48 16.95 -11.45
C ALA A 23 10.03 17.59 -12.73
N ALA A 24 10.98 18.53 -12.60
CA ALA A 24 11.66 19.16 -13.72
C ALA A 24 12.47 18.14 -14.56
N LYS A 25 13.21 17.25 -13.90
CA LYS A 25 13.98 16.19 -14.57
C LYS A 25 13.09 15.24 -15.37
N ARG A 26 11.89 14.95 -14.90
CA ARG A 26 10.92 14.05 -15.56
C ARG A 26 9.98 14.77 -16.53
N GLY A 27 9.97 16.10 -16.55
CA GLY A 27 9.07 16.90 -17.39
C GLY A 27 7.59 16.78 -17.01
N VAL A 28 7.29 16.50 -15.73
CA VAL A 28 5.92 16.37 -15.22
C VAL A 28 5.62 17.41 -14.15
N SER A 29 4.34 17.67 -13.86
CA SER A 29 3.98 18.51 -12.72
C SER A 29 4.31 17.83 -11.39
N GLU A 30 4.66 18.62 -10.38
CA GLU A 30 4.86 18.09 -9.02
C GLU A 30 3.64 17.32 -8.50
N ALA A 31 2.43 17.79 -8.83
CA ALA A 31 1.20 17.15 -8.42
C ALA A 31 1.04 15.75 -9.04
N GLU A 32 1.53 15.56 -10.27
CA GLU A 32 1.58 14.25 -10.91
C GLU A 32 2.57 13.33 -10.20
N LEU A 33 3.76 13.84 -9.88
CA LEU A 33 4.77 13.10 -9.14
C LEU A 33 4.28 12.68 -7.74
N ILE A 34 3.59 13.57 -7.03
CA ILE A 34 2.98 13.26 -5.73
C ILE A 34 1.91 12.18 -5.89
N ARG A 35 1.02 12.29 -6.90
CA ARG A 35 -0.02 11.28 -7.16
C ARG A 35 0.59 9.91 -7.44
N GLU A 36 1.62 9.84 -8.30
CA GLU A 36 2.31 8.58 -8.63
C GLU A 36 2.97 7.96 -7.39
N ALA A 37 3.68 8.77 -6.58
CA ALA A 37 4.34 8.28 -5.38
C ALA A 37 3.34 7.75 -4.34
N VAL A 38 2.24 8.46 -4.12
CA VAL A 38 1.18 8.06 -3.19
C VAL A 38 0.46 6.81 -3.69
N ASP A 39 0.09 6.73 -4.97
CA ASP A 39 -0.53 5.54 -5.55
C ASP A 39 0.40 4.32 -5.46
N LYS A 40 1.69 4.49 -5.76
CA LYS A 40 2.70 3.43 -5.64
C LYS A 40 2.78 2.88 -4.21
N GLU A 41 2.83 3.75 -3.21
CA GLU A 41 2.94 3.33 -1.80
C GLU A 41 1.65 2.66 -1.31
N ILE A 42 0.48 3.21 -1.65
CA ILE A 42 -0.82 2.63 -1.28
C ILE A 42 -1.07 1.29 -1.99
N ARG A 43 -0.61 1.12 -3.25
CA ARG A 43 -0.68 -0.17 -3.94
C ARG A 43 0.25 -1.20 -3.31
N ARG A 44 1.45 -0.78 -2.89
CA ARG A 44 2.41 -1.64 -2.20
C ARG A 44 1.86 -2.16 -0.86
N SER A 45 1.09 -1.36 -0.14
CA SER A 45 0.48 -1.79 1.13
C SER A 45 -0.66 -2.80 0.95
N ARG A 46 -1.31 -2.85 -0.22
CA ARG A 46 -2.30 -3.91 -0.53
C ARG A 46 -1.67 -5.29 -0.71
N SER A 47 -0.35 -5.39 -0.85
CA SER A 47 0.36 -6.66 -0.90
C SER A 47 0.56 -7.30 0.48
N PHE A 48 0.11 -6.67 1.57
CA PHE A 48 0.19 -7.24 2.92
C PHE A 48 -1.01 -8.14 3.29
N ALA A 49 -1.77 -8.62 2.31
CA ALA A 49 -2.76 -9.69 2.49
C ALA A 49 -2.11 -11.09 2.32
N GLY A 50 -0.92 -11.29 2.91
CA GLY A 50 -0.07 -12.46 2.65
C GLY A 50 0.92 -12.77 3.77
N ILE A 51 0.55 -12.61 5.03
CA ILE A 51 1.36 -13.07 6.19
C ILE A 51 1.22 -14.60 6.39
N VAL A 52 1.24 -15.36 5.30
CA VAL A 52 1.59 -16.78 5.34
C VAL A 52 2.46 -17.02 4.10
N THR A 53 3.77 -17.04 4.31
CA THR A 53 4.78 -17.37 3.29
C THR A 53 5.30 -18.79 3.47
N GLY A 54 4.44 -19.69 3.96
CA GLY A 54 4.74 -21.09 4.20
C GLY A 54 3.60 -21.98 3.72
N ASP A 55 3.88 -23.25 3.51
CA ASP A 55 2.85 -24.26 3.22
C ASP A 55 1.89 -24.32 4.42
N THR A 56 0.63 -23.96 4.22
CA THR A 56 -0.40 -23.99 5.27
C THR A 56 -0.85 -25.41 5.62
N GLY A 57 -0.18 -26.46 5.11
CA GLY A 57 -0.61 -27.85 5.26
C GLY A 57 -1.94 -28.15 4.58
N GLY A 58 -2.35 -27.34 3.61
CA GLY A 58 -3.67 -27.42 2.97
C GLY A 58 -4.79 -26.68 3.72
N VAL A 59 -4.49 -25.94 4.79
CA VAL A 59 -5.49 -25.13 5.50
C VAL A 59 -5.90 -23.92 4.66
N THR A 60 -7.20 -23.80 4.42
CA THR A 60 -7.89 -22.70 3.76
C THR A 60 -8.98 -22.16 4.67
N SER A 61 -9.55 -20.99 4.32
CA SER A 61 -10.69 -20.44 5.07
C SER A 61 -11.90 -21.37 5.10
N GLU A 62 -12.03 -22.27 4.12
CA GLU A 62 -13.17 -23.17 3.97
C GLU A 62 -13.06 -24.42 4.86
N ASN A 63 -11.84 -24.91 5.11
CA ASN A 63 -11.58 -26.12 5.91
C ASN A 63 -10.96 -25.84 7.29
N LEU A 64 -10.91 -24.55 7.69
CA LEU A 64 -10.36 -24.11 8.96
C LEU A 64 -11.03 -24.83 10.14
N HIS A 65 -12.35 -25.01 10.08
CA HIS A 65 -13.11 -25.61 11.17
C HIS A 65 -12.73 -27.07 11.44
N GLU A 66 -12.46 -27.85 10.39
CA GLU A 66 -12.04 -29.25 10.48
C GLU A 66 -10.65 -29.37 11.14
N HIS A 67 -9.76 -28.41 10.87
CA HIS A 67 -8.42 -28.38 11.47
C HIS A 67 -8.40 -27.85 12.91
N MET A 68 -9.52 -27.34 13.42
CA MET A 68 -9.66 -26.87 14.80
C MET A 68 -10.23 -27.93 15.75
N GLU A 69 -10.56 -29.13 15.26
CA GLU A 69 -11.07 -30.21 16.09
C GLU A 69 -10.01 -30.66 17.12
N GLY A 70 -10.37 -30.66 18.41
CA GLY A 70 -9.46 -30.96 19.53
C GLY A 70 -8.68 -29.76 20.09
N PHE A 71 -8.85 -28.56 19.53
CA PHE A 71 -8.25 -27.34 20.10
C PHE A 71 -9.06 -26.86 21.33
N GLY A 72 -8.47 -26.96 22.52
CA GLY A 72 -9.09 -26.50 23.78
C GLY A 72 -9.73 -27.59 24.65
N GLU A 73 -9.65 -28.84 24.23
CA GLU A 73 -10.01 -29.99 25.06
C GLU A 73 -8.79 -30.33 25.96
N MET A 74 -8.83 -29.91 27.23
CA MET A 74 -7.88 -30.27 28.29
C MET A 74 -8.58 -31.14 29.34
#